data_AF-A0A8J9Z391-F1
#
_entry.id   AF-A0A8J9Z391-F1
#
_cell.length_a   1.000
_cell.length_b   1.000
_cell.length_c   1.000
_cell.angle_alpha   90.00
_cell.angle_beta   90.00
_cell.angle_gamma   90.00
#
_symmetry.space_group_name_H-M   'P 1'
#
loop_
_entity.id
_entity.type
_entity.pdbx_description
1 polymer ?
#
loop_
_entity_poly.entity_id
_entity_poly.type
_entity_poly.pdbx_seq_one_letter_code
_entity_poly.pdbx_strand_id
1 'polypeptide(L)'
;MASGGIKDGTSSSGVWIFVDDSNLWIEAKKLSASRRHMETYEDPRIRINDEKLQEVVADNRHVNKGTVYGSGPKKIWDRSRWSVSTHKRSGITGKEKKVDTQIVADIVELVCSPDNLQKGNTVIIITGDADILPAVRKAMERTPWKVEMRMWGSSLAEEINQESHLYPGRLSVKTLDEDIDNILFIDYVFNKTKRRKGDLLPNNAVVLVNPEVGVDVPMSWKVEMDKECLYPFRYYQDSRLDKSDKLIVVVFFLLEDGLDYMRAKIQSSSDLSLNADYVLTYSDYFQYKTVLCKYYDDDSLEEGCPYGDMCDYAHGQADASCIKCRKRGHLTKRCPEP
;
A
#
# COMPACT_ATOMS: atom_id res chain seq x y z
N MET A 1 -13.13 -48.92 36.06
CA MET A 1 -12.79 -47.50 36.32
C MET A 1 -12.40 -46.88 34.99
N ALA A 2 -12.99 -45.76 34.60
CA ALA A 2 -12.61 -45.02 33.40
C ALA A 2 -12.44 -43.56 33.79
N SER A 3 -11.19 -43.11 33.95
CA SER A 3 -10.87 -41.73 34.29
C SER A 3 -11.05 -40.86 33.04
N GLY A 4 -12.23 -40.26 32.90
CA GLY A 4 -12.49 -39.27 31.87
C GLY A 4 -11.55 -38.08 32.04
N GLY A 5 -10.59 -37.94 31.12
CA GLY A 5 -9.70 -36.78 31.10
C GLY A 5 -10.51 -35.51 30.82
N ILE A 6 -10.63 -34.64 31.82
CA ILE A 6 -11.11 -33.28 31.63
C ILE A 6 -10.16 -32.61 30.65
N LYS A 7 -10.65 -32.27 29.45
CA LYS A 7 -9.93 -31.35 28.57
C LYS A 7 -10.10 -29.97 29.18
N ASP A 8 -9.06 -29.47 29.85
CA ASP A 8 -9.05 -28.10 30.32
C ASP A 8 -9.28 -27.16 29.14
N GLY A 9 -10.43 -26.47 29.19
CA GLY A 9 -10.82 -25.49 28.19
C GLY A 9 -10.01 -24.22 28.35
N THR A 10 -8.74 -24.25 27.94
CA THR A 10 -7.95 -23.04 27.72
C THR A 10 -8.61 -22.23 26.62
N SER A 11 -9.50 -21.32 27.03
CA SER A 11 -10.16 -20.37 26.13
C SER A 11 -9.09 -19.63 25.35
N SER A 12 -8.96 -19.95 24.06
CA SER A 12 -7.96 -19.34 23.19
C SER A 12 -8.28 -17.85 23.09
N SER A 13 -7.44 -17.01 23.72
CA SER A 13 -7.72 -15.57 23.86
C SER A 13 -7.79 -14.90 22.50
N GLY A 14 -9.00 -14.78 21.97
CA GLY A 14 -9.25 -14.28 20.63
C GLY A 14 -8.83 -12.82 20.49
N VAL A 15 -8.30 -12.50 19.30
CA VAL A 15 -7.84 -11.15 18.95
C VAL A 15 -8.85 -10.42 18.09
N TRP A 16 -8.96 -9.12 18.30
CA TRP A 16 -9.80 -8.21 17.52
C TRP A 16 -8.87 -7.23 16.79
N ILE A 17 -8.83 -7.28 15.46
CA ILE A 17 -7.86 -6.51 14.66
C ILE A 17 -8.53 -5.27 14.06
N PHE A 18 -7.90 -4.12 14.21
CA PHE A 18 -8.33 -2.82 13.67
C PHE A 18 -7.20 -2.20 12.87
N VAL A 19 -7.45 -1.82 11.61
CA VAL A 19 -6.39 -1.39 10.67
C VAL A 19 -6.75 -0.08 9.98
N ASP A 20 -5.94 0.96 10.17
CA ASP A 20 -5.93 2.12 9.26
C ASP A 20 -5.06 1.77 8.04
N ASP A 21 -5.71 1.37 6.96
CA ASP A 21 -5.02 1.05 5.70
C ASP A 21 -4.25 2.26 5.15
N SER A 22 -4.80 3.47 5.32
CA SER A 22 -4.22 4.68 4.74
C SER A 22 -2.89 5.04 5.41
N ASN A 23 -2.82 4.95 6.74
CA ASN A 23 -1.60 5.13 7.51
C ASN A 23 -0.61 3.97 7.23
N LEU A 24 -1.07 2.72 7.32
CA LEU A 24 -0.23 1.54 7.10
C LEU A 24 0.42 1.50 5.71
N TRP A 25 -0.35 1.77 4.63
CA TRP A 25 0.16 1.73 3.26
C TRP A 25 1.02 2.94 2.89
N ILE A 26 0.66 4.16 3.33
CA ILE A 26 1.46 5.35 3.03
C ILE A 26 2.85 5.24 3.66
N GLU A 27 2.94 4.81 4.91
CA GLU A 27 4.23 4.65 5.60
C GLU A 27 5.01 3.43 5.08
N ALA A 28 4.33 2.34 4.68
CA ALA A 28 4.97 1.21 4.00
C ALA A 28 5.67 1.62 2.70
N LYS A 29 5.05 2.50 1.90
CA LYS A 29 5.67 3.02 0.66
C LYS A 29 6.96 3.79 0.93
N LYS A 30 7.02 4.59 2.00
CA LYS A 30 8.23 5.33 2.40
C LYS A 30 9.31 4.39 2.92
N LEU A 31 8.95 3.44 3.79
CA LEU A 31 9.91 2.48 4.34
C LEU A 31 10.49 1.58 3.25
N SER A 32 9.67 1.13 2.29
CA SER A 32 10.14 0.40 1.09
C SER A 32 11.16 1.23 0.30
N ALA A 33 10.84 2.49 -0.03
CA ALA A 33 11.73 3.36 -0.78
C ALA A 33 13.07 3.59 -0.06
N SER A 34 13.04 3.85 1.25
CA SER A 34 14.23 4.03 2.08
C SER A 34 15.12 2.78 2.11
N ARG A 35 14.53 1.61 2.40
CA ARG A 35 15.25 0.31 2.44
C ARG A 35 15.80 -0.12 1.08
N ARG A 36 15.13 0.27 -0.02
CA ARG A 36 15.56 -0.01 -1.40
C ARG A 36 16.44 1.10 -2.00
N HIS A 37 16.87 2.06 -1.19
CA HIS A 37 17.71 3.22 -1.57
C HIS A 37 17.20 3.97 -2.82
N MET A 38 15.88 4.08 -2.95
CA MET A 38 15.23 4.71 -4.08
C MET A 38 15.33 6.23 -3.99
N GLU A 39 15.65 6.90 -5.10
CA GLU A 39 15.72 8.37 -5.17
C GLU A 39 14.35 9.07 -5.03
N THR A 40 13.25 8.32 -4.96
CA THR A 40 11.88 8.84 -4.77
C THR A 40 11.36 8.54 -3.37
N TYR A 41 10.65 9.49 -2.78
CA TYR A 41 10.13 9.45 -1.41
C TYR A 41 9.17 8.29 -1.06
N GLU A 42 8.53 7.66 -2.05
CA GLU A 42 7.59 6.54 -1.91
C GLU A 42 7.84 5.50 -3.00
N ASP A 43 7.65 4.20 -2.69
CA ASP A 43 7.59 3.11 -3.67
C ASP A 43 6.12 2.75 -4.01
N PRO A 44 5.51 3.28 -5.09
CA PRO A 44 4.11 3.05 -5.44
C PRO A 44 3.85 1.64 -6.02
N ARG A 45 4.86 0.77 -6.11
CA ARG A 45 4.70 -0.61 -6.59
C ARG A 45 4.22 -1.54 -5.47
N ILE A 46 4.55 -1.24 -4.21
CA ILE A 46 4.19 -2.11 -3.08
C ILE A 46 2.69 -2.11 -2.79
N ARG A 47 2.20 -3.28 -2.38
CA ARG A 47 0.87 -3.54 -1.84
C ARG A 47 1.01 -4.33 -0.54
N ILE A 48 0.00 -4.22 0.31
CA ILE A 48 -0.12 -5.04 1.52
C ILE A 48 -0.81 -6.35 1.13
N ASN A 49 -0.33 -7.46 1.68
CA ASN A 49 -1.00 -8.75 1.65
C ASN A 49 -1.78 -8.92 2.97
N ASP A 50 -3.09 -8.61 2.96
CA ASP A 50 -4.00 -8.75 4.11
C ASP A 50 -3.86 -10.11 4.82
N GLU A 51 -3.62 -11.19 4.07
CA GLU A 51 -3.54 -12.55 4.62
C GLU A 51 -2.26 -12.73 5.44
N LYS A 52 -1.12 -12.26 4.92
CA LYS A 52 0.18 -12.30 5.61
C LYS A 52 0.26 -11.29 6.75
N LEU A 53 -0.33 -10.10 6.56
CA LEU A 53 -0.52 -9.14 7.65
C LEU A 53 -1.34 -9.78 8.79
N GLN A 54 -2.44 -10.47 8.47
CA GLN A 54 -3.23 -11.17 9.48
C GLN A 54 -2.42 -12.27 10.18
N GLU A 55 -1.68 -13.12 9.44
CA GLU A 55 -0.84 -14.17 10.03
C GLU A 55 0.17 -13.58 11.05
N VAL A 56 0.91 -12.54 10.65
CA VAL A 56 1.93 -11.87 11.47
C VAL A 56 1.33 -11.21 12.72
N VAL A 57 0.22 -10.48 12.59
CA VAL A 57 -0.36 -9.78 13.74
C VAL A 57 -1.16 -10.70 14.66
N ALA A 58 -1.86 -11.69 14.09
CA ALA A 58 -2.58 -12.68 14.87
C ALA A 58 -1.63 -13.54 15.72
N ASP A 59 -0.38 -13.77 15.30
CA ASP A 59 0.64 -14.42 16.13
C ASP A 59 0.15 -15.81 16.61
N ASN A 60 -0.36 -16.59 15.65
CA ASN A 60 -1.06 -17.89 15.83
C ASN A 60 -2.35 -17.88 16.69
N ARG A 61 -2.85 -16.71 17.12
CA ARG A 61 -4.09 -16.60 17.91
C ARG A 61 -5.34 -16.60 17.01
N HIS A 62 -6.46 -17.05 17.57
CA HIS A 62 -7.75 -17.00 16.88
C HIS A 62 -8.20 -15.56 16.64
N VAL A 63 -8.54 -15.20 15.40
CA VAL A 63 -9.06 -13.87 15.05
C VAL A 63 -10.59 -13.88 15.17
N ASN A 64 -11.11 -13.15 16.17
CA ASN A 64 -12.56 -13.01 16.39
C ASN A 64 -13.22 -12.18 15.29
N LYS A 65 -12.55 -11.08 14.92
CA LYS A 65 -12.92 -10.18 13.81
C LYS A 65 -11.69 -9.35 13.46
N GLY A 66 -11.43 -9.17 12.17
CA GLY A 66 -10.62 -8.06 11.67
C GLY A 66 -11.50 -7.02 10.99
N THR A 67 -11.18 -5.74 11.16
CA THR A 67 -11.84 -4.62 10.50
C THR A 67 -10.78 -3.70 9.89
N VAL A 68 -10.89 -3.44 8.58
CA VAL A 68 -10.05 -2.49 7.84
C VAL A 68 -10.83 -1.20 7.61
N TYR A 69 -10.15 -0.08 7.81
CA TYR A 69 -10.71 1.27 7.72
C TYR A 69 -9.92 2.04 6.66
N GLY A 70 -10.65 2.63 5.70
CA GLY A 70 -10.02 3.35 4.59
C GLY A 70 -10.97 4.32 3.91
N SER A 71 -10.41 5.34 3.23
CA SER A 71 -11.21 6.30 2.46
C SER A 71 -11.24 5.91 0.98
N GLY A 72 -12.39 5.43 0.51
CA GLY A 72 -12.59 5.08 -0.90
C GLY A 72 -13.88 4.30 -1.13
N PRO A 73 -14.32 4.13 -2.39
CA PRO A 73 -15.51 3.35 -2.73
C PRO A 73 -15.34 1.86 -2.34
N LYS A 74 -16.39 1.25 -1.77
CA LYS A 74 -16.38 -0.12 -1.24
C LYS A 74 -15.76 -1.17 -2.18
N LYS A 75 -15.96 -1.02 -3.49
CA LYS A 75 -15.47 -1.92 -4.55
C LYS A 75 -13.95 -2.10 -4.63
N ILE A 76 -13.15 -1.23 -4.02
CA ILE A 76 -11.69 -1.41 -3.90
C ILE A 76 -11.38 -2.54 -2.92
N TRP A 77 -12.23 -2.72 -1.92
CA TRP A 77 -12.04 -3.60 -0.76
C TRP A 77 -12.78 -4.94 -0.87
N ASP A 78 -13.46 -5.22 -2.00
CA ASP A 78 -14.20 -6.46 -2.29
C ASP A 78 -13.34 -7.75 -2.23
N ARG A 79 -12.03 -7.62 -1.97
CA ARG A 79 -11.05 -8.71 -1.80
C ARG A 79 -10.50 -8.88 -0.38
N SER A 80 -10.75 -7.95 0.54
CA SER A 80 -10.23 -8.07 1.90
C SER A 80 -10.93 -9.21 2.64
N ARG A 81 -10.19 -9.96 3.47
CA ARG A 81 -10.77 -10.96 4.38
C ARG A 81 -11.44 -10.33 5.61
N TRP A 82 -11.35 -9.01 5.76
CA TRP A 82 -11.82 -8.27 6.92
C TRP A 82 -13.14 -7.53 6.67
N SER A 83 -13.80 -7.14 7.77
CA SER A 83 -14.93 -6.21 7.69
C SER A 83 -14.43 -4.86 7.19
N VAL A 84 -15.06 -4.29 6.17
CA VAL A 84 -14.61 -3.02 5.58
C VAL A 84 -15.46 -1.86 6.08
N SER A 85 -14.84 -0.91 6.80
CA SER A 85 -15.44 0.38 7.13
C SER A 85 -14.93 1.47 6.19
N THR A 86 -15.85 2.11 5.46
CA THR A 86 -15.53 3.13 4.45
C THR A 86 -16.26 4.43 4.74
N HIS A 87 -15.52 5.52 4.91
CA HIS A 87 -16.10 6.85 5.15
C HIS A 87 -16.12 7.70 3.87
N LYS A 88 -17.20 8.47 3.69
CA LYS A 88 -17.25 9.57 2.72
C LYS A 88 -16.34 10.73 3.18
N ARG A 89 -15.83 11.53 2.24
CA ARG A 89 -15.14 12.80 2.54
C ARG A 89 -16.13 13.97 2.53
N SER A 90 -15.76 15.06 3.19
CA SER A 90 -16.32 16.40 2.95
C SER A 90 -15.68 16.99 1.68
N GLY A 91 -16.47 17.43 0.72
CA GLY A 91 -15.95 18.05 -0.52
C GLY A 91 -15.52 19.51 -0.36
N ILE A 92 -16.13 20.24 0.58
CA ILE A 92 -16.06 21.72 0.65
C ILE A 92 -14.85 22.22 1.44
N THR A 93 -14.36 21.45 2.43
CA THR A 93 -13.39 21.94 3.43
C THR A 93 -11.97 21.38 3.28
N GLY A 94 -11.76 20.38 2.42
CA GLY A 94 -10.49 19.61 2.32
C GLY A 94 -10.14 18.78 3.57
N LYS A 95 -10.78 19.05 4.72
CA LYS A 95 -10.65 18.33 5.99
C LYS A 95 -12.02 17.90 6.51
N GLU A 96 -12.23 16.59 6.59
CA GLU A 96 -12.22 15.85 7.86
C GLU A 96 -12.12 14.34 7.54
N LYS A 97 -11.17 13.62 8.16
CA LYS A 97 -11.16 12.15 8.13
C LYS A 97 -11.99 11.65 9.31
N LYS A 98 -12.97 10.77 9.07
CA LYS A 98 -13.75 10.09 10.12
C LYS A 98 -13.36 8.62 10.32
N VAL A 99 -12.29 8.19 9.64
CA VAL A 99 -11.66 6.88 9.82
C VAL A 99 -11.20 6.73 11.26
N ASP A 100 -10.40 7.69 11.73
CA ASP A 100 -9.72 7.70 13.02
C ASP A 100 -10.76 7.72 14.16
N THR A 101 -11.78 8.57 14.01
CA THR A 101 -12.94 8.64 14.92
C THR A 101 -13.74 7.34 14.98
N GLN A 102 -13.89 6.62 13.85
CA GLN A 102 -14.64 5.36 13.82
C GLN A 102 -13.83 4.20 14.39
N ILE A 103 -12.51 4.15 14.16
CA ILE A 103 -11.63 3.16 14.81
C ILE A 103 -11.72 3.34 16.34
N VAL A 104 -11.64 4.59 16.82
CA VAL A 104 -11.84 4.91 18.24
C VAL A 104 -13.22 4.47 18.73
N ALA A 105 -14.29 4.78 18.00
CA ALA A 105 -15.67 4.44 18.39
C ALA A 105 -15.90 2.92 18.46
N ASP A 106 -15.50 2.17 17.42
CA ASP A 106 -15.71 0.73 17.33
C ASP A 106 -14.89 -0.03 18.40
N ILE A 107 -13.69 0.44 18.73
CA ILE A 107 -12.89 -0.14 19.84
C ILE A 107 -13.56 0.17 21.18
N VAL A 108 -14.06 1.39 21.39
CA VAL A 108 -14.75 1.76 22.64
C VAL A 108 -16.05 0.96 22.83
N GLU A 109 -16.82 0.74 21.76
CA GLU A 109 -17.99 -0.15 21.76
C GLU A 109 -17.58 -1.60 22.08
N LEU A 110 -16.55 -2.12 21.40
CA LEU A 110 -16.02 -3.47 21.62
C LEU A 110 -15.65 -3.70 23.09
N VAL A 111 -14.84 -2.82 23.70
CA VAL A 111 -14.30 -3.04 25.05
C VAL A 111 -15.29 -2.72 26.17
N CYS A 112 -16.36 -1.97 25.88
CA CYS A 112 -17.44 -1.70 26.83
C CYS A 112 -18.64 -2.67 26.69
N SER A 113 -18.73 -3.45 25.61
CA SER A 113 -19.78 -4.45 25.40
C SER A 113 -19.56 -5.70 26.28
N PRO A 114 -20.52 -6.06 27.17
CA PRO A 114 -20.38 -7.24 28.03
C PRO A 114 -20.21 -8.55 27.26
N ASP A 115 -20.87 -8.67 26.11
CA ASP A 115 -20.90 -9.89 25.30
C ASP A 115 -19.54 -10.26 24.69
N ASN A 116 -18.61 -9.30 24.61
CA ASN A 116 -17.30 -9.50 23.98
C ASN A 116 -16.21 -9.92 24.98
N LEU A 117 -16.40 -9.64 26.28
CA LEU A 117 -15.49 -10.05 27.36
C LEU A 117 -15.23 -11.57 27.39
N GLN A 118 -16.21 -12.37 26.97
CA GLN A 118 -16.13 -13.84 26.94
C GLN A 118 -15.49 -14.41 25.67
N LYS A 119 -15.34 -13.60 24.61
CA LYS A 119 -14.89 -14.04 23.27
C LYS A 119 -13.38 -13.86 23.06
N GLY A 120 -12.76 -12.94 23.79
CA GLY A 120 -11.33 -12.66 23.67
C GLY A 120 -11.01 -11.24 24.08
N ASN A 121 -9.93 -11.08 24.83
CA ASN A 121 -9.60 -9.86 25.58
C ASN A 121 -8.41 -9.08 25.00
N THR A 122 -8.00 -9.33 23.76
CA THR A 122 -6.87 -8.60 23.14
C THR A 122 -7.34 -7.83 21.91
N VAL A 123 -7.16 -6.52 21.92
CA VAL A 123 -7.33 -5.64 20.75
C VAL A 123 -5.96 -5.47 20.10
N ILE A 124 -5.90 -5.62 18.78
CA ILE A 124 -4.71 -5.31 17.98
C ILE A 124 -5.06 -4.10 17.11
N ILE A 125 -4.25 -3.06 17.22
CA ILE A 125 -4.48 -1.77 16.58
C ILE A 125 -3.30 -1.52 15.64
N ILE A 126 -3.58 -1.34 14.35
CA ILE A 126 -2.59 -1.08 13.32
C ILE A 126 -2.74 0.36 12.80
N THR A 127 -2.02 1.27 13.45
CA THR A 127 -1.78 2.65 13.04
C THR A 127 -0.57 3.21 13.81
N GLY A 128 0.10 4.20 13.24
CA GLY A 128 1.14 4.99 13.90
C GLY A 128 0.64 6.24 14.62
N ASP A 129 -0.63 6.61 14.43
CA ASP A 129 -1.17 7.89 14.90
C ASP A 129 -1.54 7.89 16.40
N ALA A 130 -1.25 8.99 17.10
CA ALA A 130 -1.55 9.16 18.53
C ALA A 130 -3.04 9.47 18.82
N ASP A 131 -3.82 9.89 17.81
CA ASP A 131 -5.27 10.16 17.98
C ASP A 131 -6.08 8.91 18.40
N ILE A 132 -5.49 7.71 18.34
CA ILE A 132 -6.07 6.46 18.81
C ILE A 132 -6.00 6.25 20.34
N LEU A 133 -5.13 6.99 21.04
CA LEU A 133 -4.89 6.82 22.47
C LEU A 133 -6.13 6.93 23.39
N PRO A 134 -7.19 7.71 23.09
CA PRO A 134 -8.43 7.68 23.85
C PRO A 134 -9.08 6.28 23.91
N ALA A 135 -9.03 5.52 22.82
CA ALA A 135 -9.55 4.14 22.79
C ALA A 135 -8.66 3.18 23.58
N VAL A 136 -7.34 3.35 23.48
CA VAL A 136 -6.35 2.57 24.25
C VAL A 136 -6.57 2.76 25.76
N ARG A 137 -6.67 4.01 26.21
CA ARG A 137 -6.99 4.36 27.61
C ARG A 137 -8.31 3.74 28.05
N LYS A 138 -9.34 3.75 27.18
CA LYS A 138 -10.63 3.15 27.49
C LYS A 138 -10.60 1.63 27.60
N ALA A 139 -9.74 0.94 26.84
CA ALA A 139 -9.45 -0.47 27.03
C ALA A 139 -8.70 -0.72 28.36
N MET A 140 -7.78 0.17 28.75
CA MET A 140 -7.06 0.03 30.02
C MET A 140 -7.97 0.20 31.25
N GLU A 141 -8.99 1.06 31.22
CA GLU A 141 -10.04 1.12 32.25
C GLU A 141 -10.82 -0.20 32.44
N ARG A 142 -10.85 -1.09 31.42
CA ARG A 142 -11.68 -2.29 31.40
C ARG A 142 -10.84 -3.56 31.58
N THR A 143 -10.93 -4.22 32.72
CA THR A 143 -10.40 -5.58 32.85
C THR A 143 -11.31 -6.58 32.12
N PRO A 144 -10.75 -7.66 31.51
CA PRO A 144 -9.35 -8.08 31.48
C PRO A 144 -8.62 -7.65 30.18
N TRP A 145 -9.00 -6.55 29.53
CA TRP A 145 -8.50 -6.20 28.20
C TRP A 145 -6.99 -5.91 28.14
N LYS A 146 -6.41 -6.26 26.99
CA LYS A 146 -5.05 -5.92 26.54
C LYS A 146 -5.10 -5.25 25.17
N VAL A 147 -4.08 -4.46 24.85
CA VAL A 147 -3.91 -3.78 23.57
C VAL A 147 -2.50 -4.04 23.02
N GLU A 148 -2.43 -4.46 21.76
CA GLU A 148 -1.19 -4.48 20.96
C GLU A 148 -1.24 -3.38 19.91
N MET A 149 -0.36 -2.39 20.03
CA MET A 149 -0.10 -1.41 18.97
C MET A 149 0.91 -2.03 18.01
N ARG A 150 0.62 -2.08 16.71
CA ARG A 150 1.54 -2.58 15.68
C ARG A 150 1.66 -1.62 14.50
N MET A 151 2.87 -1.26 14.10
CA MET A 151 3.13 -0.34 12.98
C MET A 151 4.58 -0.44 12.50
N TRP A 152 4.93 0.18 11.38
CA TRP A 152 6.34 0.43 11.04
C TRP A 152 6.98 1.40 12.05
N GLY A 153 8.19 1.07 12.51
CA GLY A 153 8.87 1.75 13.60
C GLY A 153 9.18 3.22 13.32
N SER A 154 9.46 3.58 12.07
CA SER A 154 9.70 4.97 11.63
C SER A 154 8.45 5.85 11.59
N SER A 155 7.28 5.31 11.95
CA SER A 155 5.98 5.99 11.88
C SER A 155 5.14 5.89 13.15
N LEU A 156 5.65 5.27 14.22
CA LEU A 156 5.00 5.30 15.52
C LEU A 156 5.16 6.69 16.15
N ALA A 157 4.04 7.32 16.55
CA ALA A 157 4.08 8.49 17.42
C ALA A 157 4.67 8.13 18.79
N GLU A 158 5.53 9.00 19.31
CA GLU A 158 6.30 8.75 20.54
C GLU A 158 5.39 8.70 21.78
N GLU A 159 4.25 9.39 21.74
CA GLU A 159 3.17 9.32 22.72
C GLU A 159 2.64 7.88 22.91
N ILE A 160 2.69 7.03 21.88
CA ILE A 160 2.28 5.63 21.96
C ILE A 160 3.29 4.80 22.78
N ASN A 161 4.59 5.07 22.62
CA ASN A 161 5.63 4.44 23.42
C ASN A 161 5.49 4.85 24.89
N GLN A 162 5.29 6.15 25.14
CA GLN A 162 5.10 6.71 26.48
C GLN A 162 3.87 6.14 27.19
N GLU A 163 2.73 6.02 26.50
CA GLU A 163 1.53 5.39 27.05
C GLU A 163 1.77 3.91 27.41
N SER A 164 2.57 3.19 26.62
CA SER A 164 2.88 1.77 26.86
C SER A 164 3.57 1.52 28.21
N HIS A 165 4.39 2.47 28.66
CA HIS A 165 5.06 2.40 29.96
C HIS A 165 4.11 2.60 31.15
N LEU A 166 2.92 3.18 30.94
CA LEU A 166 1.91 3.35 31.99
C LEU A 166 1.13 2.06 32.30
N TYR A 167 1.09 1.11 31.36
CA TYR A 167 0.27 -0.12 31.47
C TYR A 167 1.06 -1.41 31.18
N PRO A 168 2.17 -1.67 31.90
CA PRO A 168 3.06 -2.80 31.64
C PRO A 168 2.30 -4.14 31.65
N GLY A 169 2.49 -4.95 30.59
CA GLY A 169 1.85 -6.25 30.42
C GLY A 169 0.37 -6.22 29.99
N ARG A 170 -0.22 -5.03 29.83
CA ARG A 170 -1.56 -4.81 29.26
C ARG A 170 -1.55 -3.99 27.97
N LEU A 171 -0.67 -3.01 27.84
CA LEU A 171 -0.35 -2.34 26.59
C LEU A 171 1.05 -2.76 26.14
N SER A 172 1.22 -3.06 24.86
CA SER A 172 2.52 -3.34 24.25
C SER A 172 2.60 -2.82 22.83
N VAL A 173 3.74 -2.26 22.46
CA VAL A 173 4.05 -1.86 21.09
C VAL A 173 4.96 -2.93 20.46
N LYS A 174 4.67 -3.34 19.22
CA LYS A 174 5.53 -4.21 18.41
C LYS A 174 5.69 -3.58 17.02
N THR A 175 6.90 -3.50 16.48
CA THR A 175 7.10 -3.04 15.11
C THR A 175 6.74 -4.15 14.09
N LEU A 176 6.43 -3.76 12.86
CA LEU A 176 6.24 -4.67 11.72
C LEU A 176 7.49 -4.77 10.82
N ASP A 177 8.58 -4.09 11.20
CA ASP A 177 9.78 -3.87 10.41
C ASP A 177 10.57 -5.13 10.01
N GLU A 178 10.50 -6.19 10.81
CA GLU A 178 11.15 -7.47 10.52
C GLU A 178 10.34 -8.30 9.50
N ASP A 179 9.02 -8.12 9.48
CA ASP A 179 8.08 -8.82 8.61
C ASP A 179 7.77 -8.08 7.29
N ILE A 180 8.47 -6.98 6.97
CA ILE A 180 8.08 -6.12 5.85
C ILE A 180 8.00 -6.87 4.51
N ASP A 181 8.93 -7.78 4.22
CA ASP A 181 8.97 -8.55 2.97
C ASP A 181 8.10 -9.83 3.04
N ASN A 182 7.51 -10.14 4.21
CA ASN A 182 6.41 -11.11 4.36
C ASN A 182 5.04 -10.45 4.12
N ILE A 183 4.86 -9.21 4.62
CA ILE A 183 3.62 -8.44 4.58
C ILE A 183 3.42 -7.75 3.23
N LEU A 184 4.48 -7.23 2.62
CA LEU A 184 4.42 -6.50 1.35
C LEU A 184 4.67 -7.42 0.16
N PHE A 185 4.02 -7.12 -0.96
CA PHE A 185 4.40 -7.64 -2.27
C PHE A 185 4.50 -6.51 -3.29
N ILE A 186 5.34 -6.72 -4.31
CA ILE A 186 5.46 -5.79 -5.44
C ILE A 186 4.40 -6.15 -6.48
N ASP A 187 3.45 -5.25 -6.70
CA ASP A 187 2.44 -5.35 -7.75
C ASP A 187 3.01 -4.83 -9.07
N TYR A 188 3.70 -5.72 -9.77
CA TYR A 188 4.27 -5.46 -11.09
C TYR A 188 3.21 -5.30 -12.20
N VAL A 189 1.94 -5.68 -11.96
CA VAL A 189 0.96 -5.93 -13.04
C VAL A 189 0.28 -4.64 -13.47
N PHE A 190 0.67 -4.14 -14.65
CA PHE A 190 -0.03 -3.04 -15.30
C PHE A 190 -1.40 -3.49 -15.85
N ASN A 191 -2.50 -2.84 -15.46
CA ASN A 191 -3.84 -3.18 -15.95
C ASN A 191 -4.34 -2.21 -17.04
N LYS A 192 -4.42 -2.71 -18.29
CA LYS A 192 -4.77 -1.96 -19.51
C LYS A 192 -6.27 -1.64 -19.68
N THR A 193 -7.17 -2.19 -18.86
CA THR A 193 -8.64 -2.20 -19.13
C THR A 193 -9.35 -0.83 -19.14
N LYS A 194 -8.68 0.28 -18.83
CA LYS A 194 -9.28 1.63 -18.78
C LYS A 194 -8.98 2.55 -19.98
N ARG A 195 -8.12 2.17 -20.93
CA ARG A 195 -7.72 3.03 -22.07
C ARG A 195 -8.18 2.50 -23.43
N ARG A 196 -8.43 3.40 -24.37
CA ARG A 196 -8.94 3.11 -25.72
C ARG A 196 -7.82 2.57 -26.62
N LYS A 197 -8.21 1.88 -27.68
CA LYS A 197 -7.33 1.36 -28.74
C LYS A 197 -6.83 2.52 -29.62
N GLY A 198 -5.91 3.30 -29.07
CA GLY A 198 -5.38 4.54 -29.63
C GLY A 198 -4.60 5.39 -28.61
N ASP A 199 -4.82 5.19 -27.31
CA ASP A 199 -4.18 5.98 -26.23
C ASP A 199 -2.76 5.50 -25.87
N LEU A 200 -1.99 5.03 -26.87
CA LEU A 200 -0.62 4.51 -26.78
C LEU A 200 0.26 5.27 -27.80
N LEU A 201 1.33 5.94 -27.35
CA LEU A 201 2.17 6.88 -28.13
C LEU A 201 3.61 6.26 -28.40
N PRO A 202 4.69 6.96 -28.90
CA PRO A 202 5.91 6.36 -29.55
C PRO A 202 7.21 5.63 -29.00
N ASN A 203 8.11 5.80 -27.98
CA ASN A 203 8.51 6.66 -26.86
C ASN A 203 9.25 5.85 -25.72
N ASN A 204 8.99 6.19 -24.44
CA ASN A 204 9.59 5.66 -23.19
C ASN A 204 9.24 4.20 -22.76
N ALA A 205 9.10 3.25 -23.67
CA ALA A 205 8.88 1.84 -23.34
C ALA A 205 9.65 0.91 -24.26
N VAL A 206 10.25 -0.14 -23.68
CA VAL A 206 10.94 -1.21 -24.40
C VAL A 206 10.01 -2.40 -24.53
N VAL A 207 9.81 -2.90 -25.75
CA VAL A 207 9.14 -4.17 -25.99
C VAL A 207 10.20 -5.27 -26.13
N LEU A 208 10.25 -6.14 -25.13
CA LEU A 208 11.00 -7.39 -25.18
C LEU A 208 10.11 -8.44 -25.85
N VAL A 209 10.58 -9.01 -26.96
CA VAL A 209 9.89 -10.07 -27.71
C VAL A 209 10.65 -11.37 -27.51
N ASN A 210 9.96 -12.43 -27.09
CA ASN A 210 10.56 -13.73 -26.80
C ASN A 210 11.79 -13.67 -25.86
N PRO A 211 11.70 -13.05 -24.66
CA PRO A 211 12.57 -13.48 -23.56
C PRO A 211 12.30 -14.97 -23.27
N GLU A 212 13.25 -15.70 -22.67
CA GLU A 212 13.13 -17.15 -22.33
C GLU A 212 12.16 -17.42 -21.17
N VAL A 213 10.92 -16.97 -21.36
CA VAL A 213 9.93 -16.70 -20.33
C VAL A 213 8.58 -17.10 -20.93
N GLY A 214 7.93 -18.09 -20.31
CA GLY A 214 6.69 -18.68 -20.84
C GLY A 214 5.47 -17.78 -20.69
N VAL A 215 4.28 -18.39 -20.75
CA VAL A 215 2.99 -17.69 -20.63
C VAL A 215 2.83 -16.95 -19.29
N ASP A 216 3.63 -17.30 -18.27
CA ASP A 216 3.80 -16.53 -17.04
C ASP A 216 5.26 -16.11 -16.86
N VAL A 217 5.48 -14.85 -16.44
CA VAL A 217 6.79 -14.34 -16.05
C VAL A 217 7.18 -14.90 -14.67
N PRO A 218 8.26 -15.68 -14.52
CA PRO A 218 8.73 -16.19 -13.23
C PRO A 218 9.14 -15.07 -12.27
N MET A 219 9.08 -15.35 -10.96
CA MET A 219 9.52 -14.37 -9.96
C MET A 219 11.03 -14.08 -10.03
N SER A 220 11.85 -15.07 -10.42
CA SER A 220 13.29 -14.89 -10.64
C SER A 220 13.59 -13.77 -11.64
N TRP A 221 12.95 -13.78 -12.81
CA TRP A 221 13.11 -12.75 -13.85
C TRP A 221 12.69 -11.36 -13.36
N LYS A 222 11.65 -11.27 -12.52
CA LYS A 222 11.20 -9.98 -11.93
C LYS A 222 12.19 -9.44 -10.91
N VAL A 223 12.73 -10.32 -10.06
CA VAL A 223 13.76 -10.00 -9.06
C VAL A 223 15.09 -9.64 -9.73
N GLU A 224 15.41 -10.26 -10.87
CA GLU A 224 16.54 -9.89 -11.72
C GLU A 224 16.31 -8.50 -12.32
N MET A 225 15.18 -8.27 -12.98
CA MET A 225 14.82 -6.94 -13.51
C MET A 225 14.74 -5.85 -12.43
N ASP A 226 14.39 -6.16 -11.18
CA ASP A 226 14.43 -5.20 -10.06
C ASP A 226 15.85 -4.81 -9.63
N LYS A 227 16.86 -5.66 -9.87
CA LYS A 227 18.28 -5.29 -9.71
C LYS A 227 18.80 -4.56 -10.93
N GLU A 228 18.43 -5.07 -12.11
CA GLU A 228 19.01 -4.67 -13.37
C GLU A 228 18.37 -3.41 -13.99
N CYS A 229 17.15 -3.04 -13.59
CA CYS A 229 16.47 -1.82 -14.01
C CYS A 229 16.29 -0.88 -12.81
N LEU A 230 16.93 0.30 -12.85
CA LEU A 230 16.70 1.34 -11.85
C LEU A 230 15.22 1.76 -11.84
N TYR A 231 14.65 1.90 -10.64
CA TYR A 231 13.31 2.44 -10.49
C TYR A 231 13.26 3.88 -11.04
N PRO A 232 12.22 4.26 -11.83
CA PRO A 232 10.94 3.57 -11.95
C PRO A 232 10.77 2.77 -13.25
N PHE A 233 10.42 1.49 -13.08
CA PHE A 233 9.82 0.68 -14.13
C PHE A 233 8.59 -0.10 -13.65
N ARG A 234 7.77 -0.53 -14.61
CA ARG A 234 6.73 -1.58 -14.49
C ARG A 234 6.71 -2.37 -15.79
N TYR A 235 6.13 -3.57 -15.78
CA TYR A 235 5.90 -4.33 -17.02
C TYR A 235 4.41 -4.52 -17.34
N TYR A 236 4.09 -4.58 -18.63
CA TYR A 236 2.81 -5.06 -19.13
C TYR A 236 3.02 -6.31 -20.00
N GLN A 237 2.06 -7.23 -19.93
CA GLN A 237 2.06 -8.50 -20.63
C GLN A 237 0.77 -8.62 -21.46
N ASP A 238 0.90 -8.89 -22.76
CA ASP A 238 -0.25 -9.03 -23.66
C ASP A 238 -0.08 -10.26 -24.57
N SER A 239 -0.69 -11.38 -24.20
CA SER A 239 -0.75 -12.60 -25.02
C SER A 239 -1.54 -12.45 -26.33
N ARG A 240 -2.02 -11.24 -26.63
CA ARG A 240 -2.78 -10.88 -27.85
C ARG A 240 -2.02 -9.93 -28.78
N LEU A 241 -0.80 -9.51 -28.43
CA LEU A 241 0.02 -8.64 -29.28
C LEU A 241 0.81 -9.40 -30.35
N ASP A 242 0.90 -10.74 -30.26
CA ASP A 242 1.46 -11.60 -31.30
C ASP A 242 0.49 -12.73 -31.67
N LYS A 243 0.68 -13.30 -32.87
CA LYS A 243 0.09 -14.55 -33.36
C LYS A 243 1.12 -15.69 -33.48
N SER A 244 2.39 -15.45 -33.11
CA SER A 244 3.51 -16.41 -33.27
C SER A 244 4.03 -17.00 -31.95
N ASP A 245 3.15 -17.16 -30.95
CA ASP A 245 3.38 -17.79 -29.64
C ASP A 245 4.44 -17.12 -28.72
N LYS A 246 4.96 -15.95 -29.08
CA LYS A 246 6.00 -15.25 -28.31
C LYS A 246 5.42 -14.38 -27.20
N LEU A 247 6.08 -14.40 -26.05
CA LEU A 247 5.79 -13.45 -24.98
C LEU A 247 6.23 -12.04 -25.40
N ILE A 248 5.35 -11.06 -25.19
CA ILE A 248 5.65 -9.63 -25.29
C ILE A 248 5.60 -9.04 -23.89
N VAL A 249 6.76 -8.55 -23.41
CA VAL A 249 6.92 -7.84 -22.14
C VAL A 249 7.26 -6.39 -22.44
N VAL A 250 6.31 -5.50 -22.16
CA VAL A 250 6.46 -4.05 -22.35
C VAL A 250 6.99 -3.45 -21.06
N VAL A 251 8.27 -3.11 -20.99
CA VAL A 251 8.90 -2.48 -19.83
C VAL A 251 8.87 -0.97 -19.99
N PHE A 252 8.16 -0.29 -19.10
CA PHE A 252 8.02 1.16 -19.10
C PHE A 252 9.13 1.80 -18.27
N PHE A 253 9.74 2.88 -18.76
CA PHE A 253 10.74 3.65 -18.01
C PHE A 253 10.24 5.08 -17.79
N LEU A 254 10.38 5.57 -16.55
CA LEU A 254 9.85 6.89 -16.16
C LEU A 254 10.93 7.97 -15.98
N LEU A 255 12.14 7.71 -16.50
CA LEU A 255 13.26 8.64 -16.64
C LEU A 255 13.85 8.47 -18.04
N GLU A 256 14.30 9.56 -18.68
CA GLU A 256 14.93 9.49 -20.01
C GLU A 256 16.26 8.71 -19.94
N ASP A 257 17.09 8.99 -18.93
CA ASP A 257 18.32 8.25 -18.62
C ASP A 257 18.08 6.74 -18.45
N GLY A 258 16.91 6.35 -17.93
CA GLY A 258 16.54 4.95 -17.73
C GLY A 258 16.28 4.21 -19.06
N LEU A 259 15.79 4.93 -20.08
CA LEU A 259 15.60 4.39 -21.41
C LEU A 259 16.95 4.17 -22.12
N ASP A 260 17.88 5.13 -22.00
CA ASP A 260 19.21 5.02 -22.62
C ASP A 260 20.14 4.04 -21.89
N TYR A 261 20.06 3.97 -20.56
CA TYR A 261 20.67 2.90 -19.76
C TYR A 261 20.22 1.51 -20.25
N MET A 262 18.90 1.32 -20.46
CA MET A 262 18.38 0.04 -20.93
C MET A 262 18.67 -0.25 -22.40
N ARG A 263 18.73 0.77 -23.27
CA ARG A 263 19.24 0.62 -24.64
C ARG A 263 20.68 0.10 -24.64
N ALA A 264 21.56 0.71 -23.86
CA ALA A 264 22.95 0.26 -23.73
C ALA A 264 23.04 -1.15 -23.15
N LYS A 265 22.22 -1.47 -22.14
CA LYS A 265 22.19 -2.79 -21.49
C LYS A 265 21.74 -3.90 -22.44
N ILE A 266 20.69 -3.65 -23.23
CA ILE A 266 20.20 -4.57 -24.26
C ILE A 266 21.24 -4.74 -25.37
N GLN A 267 21.90 -3.66 -25.80
CA GLN A 267 23.02 -3.73 -26.75
C GLN A 267 24.24 -4.51 -26.21
N SER A 268 24.41 -4.62 -24.89
CA SER A 268 25.47 -5.42 -24.26
C SER A 268 25.10 -6.87 -23.93
N SER A 269 23.85 -7.28 -24.16
CA SER A 269 23.35 -8.63 -23.85
C SER A 269 23.12 -9.45 -25.12
N SER A 270 23.60 -10.69 -25.15
CA SER A 270 23.31 -11.64 -26.23
C SER A 270 21.86 -12.11 -26.26
N ASP A 271 21.17 -12.02 -25.12
CA ASP A 271 19.94 -12.76 -24.84
C ASP A 271 18.70 -11.83 -24.86
N LEU A 272 18.91 -10.53 -25.06
CA LEU A 272 17.88 -9.50 -25.17
C LEU A 272 17.89 -8.88 -26.57
N SER A 273 16.94 -9.25 -27.44
CA SER A 273 16.77 -8.60 -28.73
C SER A 273 15.79 -7.42 -28.65
N LEU A 274 16.25 -6.20 -28.94
CA LEU A 274 15.37 -5.05 -29.15
C LEU A 274 14.62 -5.21 -30.48
N ASN A 275 13.29 -5.37 -30.45
CA ASN A 275 12.50 -5.18 -31.66
C ASN A 275 12.18 -3.69 -31.85
N ALA A 276 12.97 -3.01 -32.69
CA ALA A 276 12.86 -1.58 -32.95
C ALA A 276 11.48 -1.17 -33.50
N ASP A 277 10.82 -2.04 -34.27
CA ASP A 277 9.51 -1.79 -34.88
C ASP A 277 8.36 -1.71 -33.85
N TYR A 278 8.62 -2.13 -32.60
CA TYR A 278 7.64 -2.16 -31.51
C TYR A 278 8.06 -1.33 -30.29
N VAL A 279 9.02 -0.41 -30.41
CA VAL A 279 9.22 0.63 -29.39
C VAL A 279 7.96 1.49 -29.29
N LEU A 280 7.49 1.79 -28.08
CA LEU A 280 6.25 2.53 -27.79
C LEU A 280 6.50 3.56 -26.66
N THR A 281 5.69 4.62 -26.50
CA THR A 281 5.76 5.46 -25.29
C THR A 281 5.20 4.69 -24.12
N TYR A 282 5.57 5.18 -22.95
CA TYR A 282 4.49 5.72 -22.15
C TYR A 282 4.84 7.06 -21.50
N SER A 283 4.24 8.15 -22.00
CA SER A 283 4.35 9.52 -21.45
C SER A 283 3.51 9.74 -20.18
N ASP A 284 2.67 8.77 -19.86
CA ASP A 284 1.42 9.00 -19.12
C ASP A 284 1.34 8.31 -17.75
N TYR A 285 2.39 7.58 -17.31
CA TYR A 285 2.33 6.77 -16.07
C TYR A 285 3.09 7.35 -14.88
N PHE A 286 3.88 8.40 -15.09
CA PHE A 286 4.11 9.38 -14.03
C PHE A 286 3.13 10.54 -14.22
N GLN A 287 1.87 10.29 -13.84
CA GLN A 287 0.96 11.37 -13.44
C GLN A 287 0.84 11.49 -11.91
N TYR A 288 1.20 10.45 -11.12
CA TYR A 288 1.12 10.44 -9.64
C TYR A 288 1.72 11.70 -9.03
N LYS A 289 0.83 12.66 -8.77
CA LYS A 289 1.11 14.02 -8.31
C LYS A 289 2.03 14.87 -9.24
N THR A 290 2.38 14.44 -10.45
CA THR A 290 3.21 15.25 -11.38
C THR A 290 2.39 16.26 -12.19
N VAL A 291 1.07 16.06 -12.25
CA VAL A 291 0.08 16.92 -12.90
C VAL A 291 -1.03 17.25 -11.90
N LEU A 292 -1.52 18.49 -11.88
CA LEU A 292 -2.64 18.88 -11.01
C LEU A 292 -3.92 18.10 -11.34
N CYS A 293 -4.68 17.78 -10.30
CA CYS A 293 -5.96 17.11 -10.46
C CYS A 293 -7.00 18.09 -11.00
N LYS A 294 -7.45 17.84 -12.24
CA LYS A 294 -8.53 18.62 -12.88
C LYS A 294 -9.89 18.58 -12.15
N TYR A 295 -10.01 17.80 -11.08
CA TYR A 295 -11.20 17.66 -10.24
C TYR A 295 -10.98 18.17 -8.81
N TYR A 296 -9.82 18.78 -8.51
CA TYR A 296 -9.49 19.30 -7.18
C TYR A 296 -9.89 20.77 -7.03
N ASP A 297 -9.62 21.59 -8.05
CA ASP A 297 -10.04 23.00 -8.14
C ASP A 297 -11.29 23.16 -9.05
N ASP A 298 -12.18 22.16 -9.10
CA ASP A 298 -13.40 22.17 -9.93
C ASP A 298 -14.63 22.46 -9.07
N ASP A 299 -14.99 23.74 -8.96
CA ASP A 299 -16.13 24.24 -8.19
C ASP A 299 -17.49 23.63 -8.61
N SER A 300 -17.58 22.94 -9.75
CA SER A 300 -18.79 22.22 -10.17
C SER A 300 -18.96 20.84 -9.51
N LEU A 301 -17.94 20.36 -8.79
CA LEU A 301 -17.99 19.11 -8.02
C LEU A 301 -18.14 19.41 -6.52
N GLU A 302 -19.38 19.35 -6.01
CA GLU A 302 -19.69 19.50 -4.57
C GLU A 302 -18.92 18.52 -3.66
N GLU A 303 -18.50 17.36 -4.19
CA GLU A 303 -17.73 16.33 -3.48
C GLU A 303 -16.19 16.46 -3.69
N GLY A 304 -15.72 17.42 -4.48
CA GLY A 304 -14.31 17.58 -4.87
C GLY A 304 -13.76 16.41 -5.69
N CYS A 305 -12.45 16.13 -5.57
CA CYS A 305 -11.83 15.06 -6.35
C CYS A 305 -12.34 13.66 -5.92
N PRO A 306 -12.98 12.88 -6.82
CA PRO A 306 -13.61 11.60 -6.48
C PRO A 306 -12.62 10.46 -6.16
N TYR A 307 -11.31 10.72 -6.24
CA TYR A 307 -10.25 9.76 -5.96
C TYR A 307 -9.52 10.00 -4.62
N GLY A 308 -9.72 11.14 -3.94
CA GLY A 308 -9.13 11.40 -2.62
C GLY A 308 -7.60 11.28 -2.57
N ASP A 309 -7.05 10.71 -1.49
CA ASP A 309 -5.58 10.51 -1.39
C ASP A 309 -5.08 9.39 -2.33
N MET A 310 -5.99 8.53 -2.79
CA MET A 310 -5.75 7.55 -3.87
C MET A 310 -5.74 8.20 -5.27
N CYS A 311 -5.85 9.54 -5.36
CA CYS A 311 -5.77 10.25 -6.62
C CYS A 311 -4.35 10.27 -7.17
N ASP A 312 -4.17 9.70 -8.35
CA ASP A 312 -2.94 9.79 -9.16
C ASP A 312 -2.61 11.22 -9.64
N TYR A 313 -3.23 12.27 -9.11
CA TYR A 313 -3.00 13.67 -9.52
C TYR A 313 -2.84 14.58 -8.29
N ALA A 314 -2.13 15.70 -8.48
CA ALA A 314 -1.77 16.63 -7.42
C ALA A 314 -2.94 17.49 -6.95
N HIS A 315 -3.23 17.41 -5.66
CA HIS A 315 -4.18 18.23 -4.93
C HIS A 315 -3.49 19.52 -4.50
N GLY A 316 -3.24 20.38 -5.50
CA GLY A 316 -2.46 21.63 -5.35
C GLY A 316 -0.94 21.43 -5.44
N GLN A 317 -0.21 22.55 -5.41
CA GLN A 317 1.23 22.61 -5.63
C GLN A 317 2.05 21.88 -4.54
N ALA A 318 1.55 21.80 -3.29
CA ALA A 318 2.26 21.15 -2.18
C ALA A 318 2.34 19.61 -2.32
N ASP A 319 1.26 18.98 -2.77
CA ASP A 319 1.18 17.55 -3.10
C ASP A 319 2.03 17.21 -4.35
N ALA A 320 2.24 18.20 -5.22
CA ALA A 320 2.88 18.01 -6.51
C ALA A 320 4.33 17.49 -6.43
N SER A 321 4.66 16.55 -7.30
CA SER A 321 5.95 15.85 -7.37
C SER A 321 6.65 16.17 -8.69
N CYS A 322 7.90 16.64 -8.60
CA CYS A 322 8.68 17.08 -9.76
C CYS A 322 9.45 15.91 -10.37
N ILE A 323 9.27 15.66 -11.67
CA ILE A 323 10.00 14.59 -12.38
C ILE A 323 11.49 14.91 -12.49
N LYS A 324 11.85 16.19 -12.64
CA LYS A 324 13.22 16.64 -12.90
C LYS A 324 14.16 16.50 -11.69
N CYS A 325 13.78 17.09 -10.55
CA CYS A 325 14.58 17.07 -9.32
C CYS A 325 14.09 16.09 -8.25
N ARG A 326 13.07 15.28 -8.57
CA ARG A 326 12.49 14.21 -7.74
C ARG A 326 11.90 14.65 -6.39
N LYS A 327 11.82 15.97 -6.13
CA LYS A 327 11.27 16.60 -4.91
C LYS A 327 9.77 16.86 -5.02
N ARG A 328 9.09 16.82 -3.87
CA ARG A 328 7.70 17.31 -3.71
C ARG A 328 7.62 18.84 -3.59
N GLY A 329 6.41 19.36 -3.53
CA GLY A 329 6.11 20.80 -3.42
C GLY A 329 6.10 21.55 -4.75
N HIS A 330 6.28 20.89 -5.89
CA HIS A 330 6.13 21.52 -7.21
C HIS A 330 5.97 20.55 -8.39
N LEU A 331 5.30 21.04 -9.43
CA LEU A 331 5.23 20.41 -10.76
C LEU A 331 6.56 20.59 -11.52
N THR A 332 6.89 19.65 -12.41
CA THR A 332 8.10 19.69 -13.27
C THR A 332 8.28 21.01 -14.04
N LYS A 333 7.17 21.62 -14.51
CA LYS A 333 7.16 22.91 -15.23
C LYS A 333 7.55 24.13 -14.35
N ARG A 334 7.72 23.94 -13.04
CA ARG A 334 8.12 24.95 -12.06
C ARG A 334 9.33 24.46 -11.24
N CYS A 335 10.18 23.60 -11.82
CA CYS A 335 11.39 23.14 -11.17
C CYS A 335 12.39 24.30 -11.02
N PRO A 336 12.96 24.53 -9.82
CA PRO A 336 13.99 25.55 -9.60
C PRO A 336 15.40 25.08 -10.01
N GLU A 337 15.56 23.83 -10.42
CA GLU A 337 16.84 23.27 -10.85
C GLU A 337 16.99 23.40 -12.39
N PRO A 338 18.17 23.84 -12.88
CA PRO A 338 18.39 24.32 -14.25
C PRO A 338 18.28 23.23 -15.30
#